data_AF-A0A7S0SKQ5-F1
#
_entry.id   AF-A0A7S0SKQ5-F1
#
_cell.length_a   1.000
_cell.length_b   1.000
_cell.length_c   1.000
_cell.angle_alpha   90.00
_cell.angle_beta   90.00
_cell.angle_gamma   90.00
#
_symmetry.space_group_name_H-M   'P 1'
#
loop_
_entity.id
_entity.type
_entity.pdbx_description
1 polymer ?
#
loop_
_entity_poly.entity_id
_entity_poly.type
_entity_poly.pdbx_seq_one_letter_code
_entity_poly.pdbx_strand_id
1 'polypeptide(L)'
;PSPPPPPPYSSSMMEATSLSSLPTYISLPLDEVAARTAALRVVGIAVASGMSVSPPDATFWREAETSPPSPSPSSLPPLQAASLTASSPLPAALPSYTGRHVVAVSVVITTYNRADLLRIAVASVVAQDFPPAALELLVVDDGSPDPAVPMLLDAIEADFDFAARGWRLLREPNRYLGGARNAGARAARGKYLLFMDDDNAAKPYEVSAFVRAAESTGGDVFTSFVDFIWGRDAPAPETNRRYSGRMGSNTVDMEAKARRSPSFVFLGGSVDVGLFKNCFGDANSFFRRSAFLALGGYSEDRQLGYEDWELYTRAAYAGYTLQVVPEALYHYRFTAGSMQKSTSYSRSRKRALRAYTERLQWAQAG
;
A
#
# COMPACT_ATOMS: atom_id res chain seq x y z
N PRO A 1 32.24 -38.00 -10.51
CA PRO A 1 32.23 -37.96 -9.03
C PRO A 1 31.80 -36.58 -8.53
N SER A 2 30.53 -36.46 -8.15
CA SER A 2 29.93 -35.24 -7.58
C SER A 2 30.31 -35.09 -6.10
N PRO A 3 30.43 -33.87 -5.56
CA PRO A 3 30.74 -33.67 -4.14
C PRO A 3 29.55 -34.07 -3.25
N PRO A 4 29.79 -34.50 -2.00
CA PRO A 4 28.74 -34.96 -1.10
C PRO A 4 27.87 -33.78 -0.59
N PRO A 5 26.60 -34.03 -0.22
CA PRO A 5 25.72 -33.02 0.34
C PRO A 5 26.18 -32.57 1.74
N PRO A 6 25.87 -31.33 2.16
CA PRO A 6 26.18 -30.84 3.50
C PRO A 6 25.36 -31.57 4.59
N PRO A 7 25.90 -31.68 5.82
CA PRO A 7 25.25 -32.41 6.90
C PRO A 7 23.98 -31.71 7.42
N PRO A 8 23.04 -32.46 8.02
CA PRO A 8 21.82 -31.90 8.59
C PRO A 8 22.13 -31.07 9.83
N TYR A 9 21.47 -29.91 9.96
CA TYR A 9 21.50 -29.10 11.18
C TYR A 9 20.93 -29.92 12.36
N SER A 10 21.71 -30.11 13.41
CA SER A 10 21.26 -30.76 14.64
C SER A 10 20.40 -29.79 15.46
N SER A 11 19.21 -30.27 15.83
CA SER A 11 18.37 -29.65 16.85
C SER A 11 18.92 -30.00 18.23
N SER A 12 19.73 -29.13 18.84
CA SER A 12 20.03 -29.23 20.26
C SER A 12 19.00 -28.42 21.05
N MET A 13 18.29 -29.13 21.93
CA MET A 13 17.35 -28.62 22.93
C MET A 13 17.93 -27.43 23.71
N MET A 14 17.17 -26.35 23.82
CA MET A 14 17.16 -25.53 25.04
C MET A 14 15.83 -25.77 25.74
N GLU A 15 15.95 -26.13 27.01
CA GLU A 15 14.88 -26.46 27.93
C GLU A 15 13.84 -25.33 28.04
N ALA A 16 12.57 -25.74 28.12
CA ALA A 16 11.45 -24.85 28.41
C ALA A 16 11.61 -24.25 29.81
N THR A 17 11.96 -22.97 29.88
CA THR A 17 11.83 -22.18 31.12
C THR A 17 10.39 -21.65 31.20
N SER A 18 9.72 -21.96 32.31
CA SER A 18 8.36 -21.54 32.66
C SER A 18 8.10 -20.04 32.42
N LEU A 19 7.02 -19.71 31.71
CA LEU A 19 6.54 -18.34 31.42
C LEU A 19 5.89 -17.64 32.64
N SER A 20 6.36 -17.90 33.85
CA SER A 20 5.80 -17.34 35.09
C SER A 20 6.70 -16.30 35.79
N SER A 21 7.79 -15.84 35.15
CA SER A 21 8.77 -14.95 35.80
C SER A 21 9.33 -13.81 34.94
N LEU A 22 8.60 -13.33 33.92
CA LEU A 22 8.98 -12.09 33.24
C LEU A 22 8.39 -10.86 33.96
N PRO A 23 9.20 -9.84 34.28
CA PRO A 23 8.73 -8.65 34.98
C PRO A 23 7.79 -7.81 34.11
N THR A 24 6.77 -7.29 34.79
CA THR A 24 5.74 -6.36 34.33
C THR A 24 6.30 -5.23 33.47
N TYR A 25 5.59 -4.89 32.39
CA TYR A 25 5.81 -3.74 31.50
C TYR A 25 6.35 -2.51 32.26
N ILE A 26 7.59 -2.13 31.98
CA ILE A 26 8.15 -0.83 32.38
C ILE A 26 7.56 0.20 31.41
N SER A 27 6.65 1.05 31.91
CA SER A 27 6.22 2.25 31.19
C SER A 27 7.35 3.28 31.27
N LEU A 28 8.05 3.51 30.15
CA LEU A 28 9.01 4.59 30.05
C LEU A 28 8.28 5.91 29.70
N PRO A 29 8.62 7.05 30.32
CA PRO A 29 8.07 8.35 29.96
C PRO A 29 8.34 8.71 28.49
N LEU A 30 7.40 9.39 27.84
CA LEU A 30 7.48 9.80 26.42
C LEU A 30 8.74 10.60 26.07
N ASP A 31 9.26 11.37 27.02
CA ASP A 31 10.46 12.19 26.83
C ASP A 31 11.73 11.31 26.76
N GLU A 32 11.73 10.20 27.50
CA GLU A 32 12.80 9.20 27.46
C GLU A 32 12.75 8.41 26.13
N VAL A 33 11.55 8.18 25.58
CA VAL A 33 11.36 7.60 24.24
C VAL A 33 11.87 8.57 23.16
N ALA A 34 11.57 9.87 23.27
CA ALA A 34 12.03 10.87 22.31
C ALA A 34 13.57 11.01 22.30
N ALA A 35 14.20 11.07 23.47
CA ALA A 35 15.66 11.13 23.60
C ALA A 35 16.33 9.85 23.08
N ARG A 36 15.78 8.67 23.38
CA ARG A 36 16.26 7.38 22.86
C ARG A 36 16.06 7.25 21.35
N THR A 37 15.01 7.84 20.78
CA THR A 37 14.76 7.85 19.33
C THR A 37 15.74 8.77 18.59
N ALA A 38 16.11 9.91 19.18
CA ALA A 38 17.16 10.77 18.65
C ALA A 38 18.54 10.10 18.72
N ALA A 39 18.87 9.41 19.81
CA ALA A 39 20.11 8.66 19.95
C ALA A 39 20.17 7.43 19.00
N LEU A 40 19.06 6.73 18.79
CA LEU A 40 18.94 5.63 17.82
C LEU A 40 19.08 6.11 16.37
N ARG A 41 18.66 7.35 16.05
CA ARG A 41 18.96 7.98 14.76
C ARG A 41 20.48 8.13 14.55
N VAL A 42 21.23 8.52 15.57
CA VAL A 42 22.71 8.65 15.49
C VAL A 42 23.40 7.28 15.40
N VAL A 43 22.99 6.30 16.20
CA VAL A 43 23.61 4.95 16.21
C VAL A 43 23.23 4.12 14.97
N GLY A 44 22.00 4.24 14.48
CA GLY A 44 21.56 3.57 13.25
C GLY A 44 22.28 4.06 12.00
N ILE A 45 22.67 5.35 11.96
CA ILE A 45 23.45 5.95 10.87
C ILE A 45 24.92 5.51 10.93
N ALA A 46 25.49 5.36 12.12
CA ALA A 46 26.88 4.93 12.31
C ALA A 46 27.12 3.48 11.88
N VAL A 47 26.23 2.56 12.25
CA VAL A 47 26.35 1.12 11.93
C VAL A 47 26.14 0.86 10.43
N ALA A 48 25.30 1.66 9.75
CA ALA A 48 25.09 1.55 8.32
C ALA A 48 26.29 2.04 7.47
N SER A 49 27.22 2.79 8.07
CA SER A 49 28.35 3.44 7.39
C SER A 49 29.71 2.81 7.70
N GLY A 50 29.76 1.71 8.46
CA GLY A 50 31.00 1.01 8.80
C GLY A 50 31.94 1.76 9.76
N MET A 51 31.45 2.81 10.43
CA MET A 51 32.24 3.60 11.38
C MET A 51 32.07 3.04 12.79
N SER A 52 33.19 2.88 13.51
CA SER A 52 33.17 2.62 14.95
C SER A 52 32.80 3.90 15.69
N VAL A 53 31.70 3.87 16.44
CA VAL A 53 31.27 4.97 17.32
C VAL A 53 31.20 4.42 18.74
N SER A 54 31.95 5.03 19.65
CA SER A 54 31.88 4.73 21.07
C SER A 54 30.52 5.15 21.63
N PRO A 55 29.86 4.31 22.45
CA PRO A 55 28.58 4.68 23.06
C PRO A 55 28.71 5.93 23.93
N PRO A 56 27.66 6.77 24.06
CA PRO A 56 27.69 7.94 24.91
C PRO A 56 27.88 7.54 26.39
N ASP A 57 28.75 8.28 27.09
CA ASP A 57 29.09 8.03 28.50
C ASP A 57 27.92 8.36 29.44
N ALA A 58 27.91 7.74 30.62
CA ALA A 58 26.87 7.79 31.64
C ALA A 58 26.55 9.21 32.15
N THR A 59 27.40 10.19 31.86
CA THR A 59 27.21 11.62 32.17
C THR A 59 26.11 12.27 31.35
N PHE A 60 25.90 11.85 30.09
CA PHE A 60 24.85 12.39 29.22
C PHE A 60 23.44 12.12 29.77
N TRP A 61 23.25 11.02 30.51
CA TRP A 61 21.96 10.62 31.06
C TRP A 61 21.57 11.37 32.35
N ARG A 62 22.53 11.94 33.07
CA ARG A 62 22.26 12.62 34.37
C ARG A 62 21.63 13.99 34.24
N GLU A 63 21.82 14.69 33.12
CA GLU A 63 21.21 16.03 32.94
C GLU A 63 19.69 15.95 32.64
N ALA A 64 19.23 14.85 32.01
CA ALA A 64 17.81 14.64 31.71
C ALA A 64 16.96 14.34 32.97
N GLU A 65 17.57 13.87 34.06
CA GLU A 65 16.89 13.46 35.29
C GLU A 65 16.54 14.63 36.23
N THR A 66 16.99 15.87 35.95
CA THR A 66 16.81 17.03 36.85
C THR A 66 15.62 17.93 36.52
N SER A 67 14.81 17.57 35.51
CA SER A 67 13.57 18.29 35.19
C SER A 67 12.46 17.96 36.21
N PRO A 68 11.60 18.94 36.59
CA PRO A 68 10.52 18.69 37.54
C PRO A 68 9.57 17.61 37.00
N PRO A 69 9.04 16.72 37.87
CA PRO A 69 8.21 15.61 37.44
C PRO A 69 6.90 16.11 36.81
N SER A 70 6.52 15.51 35.69
CA SER A 70 5.20 15.70 35.08
C SER A 70 4.08 15.24 36.02
N PRO A 71 2.90 15.87 36.00
CA PRO A 71 1.78 15.51 36.87
C PRO A 71 1.35 14.04 36.65
N SER A 72 0.98 13.36 37.73
CA SER A 72 0.64 11.94 37.73
C SER A 72 -0.59 11.62 36.87
N PRO A 73 -0.68 10.40 36.28
CA PRO A 73 -1.80 9.98 35.40
C PRO A 73 -3.20 10.06 36.05
N SER A 74 -3.25 10.15 37.38
CA SER A 74 -4.48 10.31 38.16
C SER A 74 -5.10 11.72 38.09
N SER A 75 -4.46 12.65 37.40
CA SER A 75 -4.95 14.02 37.17
C SER A 75 -5.59 14.23 35.80
N LEU A 76 -5.57 13.22 34.93
CA LEU A 76 -6.28 13.29 33.65
C LEU A 76 -7.79 13.21 33.92
N PRO A 77 -8.60 14.16 33.40
CA PRO A 77 -10.04 14.03 33.49
C PRO A 77 -10.46 12.69 32.88
N PRO A 78 -11.44 11.99 33.45
CA PRO A 78 -11.96 10.78 32.82
C PRO A 78 -12.34 11.13 31.38
N LEU A 79 -11.93 10.29 30.42
CA LEU A 79 -12.44 10.35 29.05
C LEU A 79 -13.96 10.33 29.17
N GLN A 80 -14.57 11.51 29.09
CA GLN A 80 -16.00 11.60 28.93
C GLN A 80 -16.28 10.79 27.68
N ALA A 81 -17.06 9.71 27.84
CA ALA A 81 -17.68 9.06 26.71
C ALA A 81 -18.51 10.15 26.02
N ALA A 82 -17.88 10.83 25.06
CA ALA A 82 -18.58 11.69 24.13
C ALA A 82 -19.65 10.77 23.57
N SER A 83 -20.89 11.04 23.98
CA SER A 83 -22.02 10.29 23.49
C SER A 83 -21.95 10.46 21.98
N LEU A 84 -21.54 9.39 21.30
CA LEU A 84 -21.62 9.26 19.85
C LEU A 84 -23.11 9.26 19.54
N THR A 85 -23.70 10.46 19.57
CA THR A 85 -25.01 10.72 19.04
C THR A 85 -24.87 10.38 17.57
N ALA A 86 -25.42 9.22 17.21
CA ALA A 86 -25.45 8.68 15.87
C ALA A 86 -26.31 9.60 15.00
N SER A 87 -25.71 10.72 14.60
CA SER A 87 -26.15 11.57 13.51
C SER A 87 -24.89 11.96 12.74
N SER A 88 -24.18 10.95 12.26
CA SER A 88 -23.23 11.19 11.17
C SER A 88 -24.07 11.71 10.01
N PRO A 89 -23.82 12.92 9.49
CA PRO A 89 -24.54 13.40 8.32
C PRO A 89 -24.43 12.33 7.22
N LEU A 90 -25.54 12.04 6.55
CA LEU A 90 -25.53 11.18 5.36
C LEU A 90 -24.33 11.59 4.48
N PRO A 91 -23.54 10.62 3.97
CA PRO A 91 -22.35 10.94 3.19
C PRO A 91 -22.73 11.95 2.12
N ALA A 92 -21.95 13.05 2.03
CA ALA A 92 -22.21 14.12 1.08
C ALA A 92 -22.48 13.51 -0.30
N ALA A 93 -23.55 13.98 -0.96
CA ALA A 93 -23.89 13.54 -2.31
C ALA A 93 -22.65 13.68 -3.20
N LEU A 94 -22.41 12.69 -4.08
CA LEU A 94 -21.31 12.78 -5.04
C LEU A 94 -21.45 14.10 -5.83
N PRO A 95 -20.34 14.81 -6.09
CA PRO A 95 -20.44 16.06 -6.83
C PRO A 95 -21.06 15.82 -8.20
N SER A 96 -21.88 16.78 -8.65
CA SER A 96 -22.37 16.79 -10.03
C SER A 96 -21.19 17.08 -10.96
N TYR A 97 -20.79 16.10 -11.78
CA TYR A 97 -19.72 16.25 -12.77
C TYR A 97 -20.21 16.93 -14.06
N THR A 98 -20.93 18.04 -13.91
CA THR A 98 -21.37 18.89 -15.02
C THR A 98 -20.43 20.10 -15.10
N GLY A 99 -19.41 20.06 -15.97
CA GLY A 99 -18.38 21.11 -16.07
C GLY A 99 -17.15 20.74 -16.92
N ARG A 100 -16.01 21.43 -16.69
CA ARG A 100 -14.75 21.33 -17.47
C ARG A 100 -14.12 19.92 -17.51
N HIS A 101 -14.50 19.04 -16.58
CA HIS A 101 -14.16 17.61 -16.59
C HIS A 101 -15.44 16.79 -16.74
N VAL A 102 -15.72 16.32 -17.96
CA VAL A 102 -16.81 15.37 -18.23
C VAL A 102 -16.52 14.01 -17.58
N VAL A 103 -15.24 13.64 -17.48
CA VAL A 103 -14.75 12.44 -16.80
C VAL A 103 -14.19 12.82 -15.44
N ALA A 104 -14.68 12.20 -14.36
CA ALA A 104 -14.22 12.44 -13.00
C ALA A 104 -13.02 11.57 -12.63
N VAL A 105 -13.10 10.28 -12.93
CA VAL A 105 -12.12 9.27 -12.52
C VAL A 105 -11.68 8.47 -13.74
N SER A 106 -10.37 8.35 -13.93
CA SER A 106 -9.78 7.39 -14.85
C SER A 106 -9.16 6.24 -14.06
N VAL A 107 -9.71 5.05 -14.20
CA VAL A 107 -9.14 3.81 -13.69
C VAL A 107 -8.05 3.35 -14.65
N VAL A 108 -6.87 3.03 -14.13
CA VAL A 108 -5.72 2.56 -14.89
C VAL A 108 -5.35 1.17 -14.42
N ILE A 109 -5.54 0.18 -15.29
CA ILE A 109 -5.15 -1.21 -15.07
C ILE A 109 -4.00 -1.56 -16.02
N THR A 110 -2.89 -2.06 -15.48
CA THR A 110 -1.78 -2.57 -16.30
C THR A 110 -1.80 -4.08 -16.31
N THR A 111 -1.64 -4.70 -17.48
CA THR A 111 -1.60 -6.15 -17.62
C THR A 111 -0.37 -6.63 -18.38
N TYR A 112 0.05 -7.85 -18.08
CA TYR A 112 1.12 -8.56 -18.78
C TYR A 112 0.88 -10.08 -18.66
N ASN A 113 0.51 -10.72 -19.78
CA ASN A 113 0.21 -12.15 -19.90
C ASN A 113 -0.86 -12.68 -18.91
N ARG A 114 -1.86 -11.88 -18.53
CA ARG A 114 -2.86 -12.22 -17.49
C ARG A 114 -4.30 -11.84 -17.86
N ALA A 115 -4.67 -12.05 -19.12
CA ALA A 115 -5.99 -11.68 -19.64
C ALA A 115 -7.18 -12.30 -18.86
N ASP A 116 -7.02 -13.50 -18.29
CA ASP A 116 -8.06 -14.17 -17.51
C ASP A 116 -8.39 -13.44 -16.20
N LEU A 117 -7.36 -12.99 -15.47
CA LEU A 117 -7.53 -12.20 -14.24
C LEU A 117 -8.00 -10.79 -14.58
N LEU A 118 -7.47 -10.21 -15.65
CA LEU A 118 -7.90 -8.89 -16.13
C LEU A 118 -9.41 -8.84 -16.37
N ARG A 119 -10.01 -9.90 -16.94
CA ARG A 119 -11.46 -9.95 -17.15
C ARG A 119 -12.24 -9.76 -15.85
N ILE A 120 -11.77 -10.33 -14.74
CA ILE A 120 -12.37 -10.16 -13.41
C ILE A 120 -12.20 -8.72 -12.93
N ALA A 121 -11.00 -8.15 -13.08
CA ALA A 121 -10.73 -6.76 -12.71
C ALA A 121 -11.62 -5.79 -13.50
N VAL A 122 -11.72 -5.94 -14.82
CA VAL A 122 -12.59 -5.13 -15.70
C VAL A 122 -14.06 -5.26 -15.30
N ALA A 123 -14.54 -6.49 -15.05
CA ALA A 123 -15.91 -6.70 -14.58
C ALA A 123 -16.20 -5.96 -13.27
N SER A 124 -15.22 -5.91 -12.35
CA SER A 124 -15.36 -5.18 -11.08
C SER A 124 -15.42 -3.65 -11.24
N VAL A 125 -14.75 -3.11 -12.28
CA VAL A 125 -14.84 -1.68 -12.64
C VAL A 125 -16.19 -1.35 -13.29
N VAL A 126 -16.73 -2.27 -14.10
CA VAL A 126 -18.09 -2.11 -14.67
C VAL A 126 -19.17 -2.07 -13.58
N ALA A 127 -18.95 -2.79 -12.47
CA ALA A 127 -19.89 -2.92 -11.36
C ALA A 127 -19.85 -1.76 -10.34
N GLN A 128 -19.10 -0.69 -10.61
CA GLN A 128 -18.99 0.44 -9.69
C GLN A 128 -20.31 1.21 -9.56
N ASP A 129 -20.61 1.68 -8.34
CA ASP A 129 -21.75 2.51 -7.96
C ASP A 129 -21.54 3.99 -8.32
N PHE A 130 -20.86 4.24 -9.44
CA PHE A 130 -20.44 5.54 -9.89
C PHE A 130 -21.04 5.88 -11.26
N PRO A 131 -21.36 7.16 -11.56
CA PRO A 131 -21.97 7.52 -12.84
C PRO A 131 -21.13 7.02 -14.04
N PRO A 132 -21.68 6.17 -14.92
CA PRO A 132 -20.89 5.57 -16.01
C PRO A 132 -20.23 6.59 -16.94
N ALA A 133 -20.92 7.71 -17.20
CA ALA A 133 -20.39 8.80 -18.04
C ALA A 133 -19.19 9.55 -17.41
N ALA A 134 -19.01 9.44 -16.09
CA ALA A 134 -17.92 10.08 -15.35
C ALA A 134 -16.75 9.12 -15.05
N LEU A 135 -16.83 7.86 -15.49
CA LEU A 135 -15.83 6.81 -15.25
C LEU A 135 -15.17 6.38 -16.56
N GLU A 136 -13.85 6.57 -16.65
CA GLU A 136 -13.03 6.06 -17.75
C GLU A 136 -12.21 4.86 -17.28
N LEU A 137 -12.14 3.80 -18.07
CA LEU A 137 -11.15 2.73 -17.89
C LEU A 137 -10.08 2.78 -18.98
N LEU A 138 -8.83 2.65 -18.54
CA LEU A 138 -7.65 2.46 -19.37
C LEU A 138 -6.99 1.14 -19.00
N VAL A 139 -7.02 0.18 -19.91
CA VAL A 139 -6.23 -1.04 -19.81
C VAL A 139 -4.93 -0.81 -20.59
N VAL A 140 -3.78 -1.04 -19.97
CA VAL A 140 -2.46 -0.93 -20.61
C VAL A 140 -1.84 -2.32 -20.67
N ASP A 141 -1.72 -2.87 -21.86
CA ASP A 141 -0.91 -4.06 -22.12
C ASP A 141 0.57 -3.67 -22.20
N ASP A 142 1.35 -4.13 -21.23
CA ASP A 142 2.79 -3.87 -21.10
C ASP A 142 3.62 -4.82 -21.99
N GLY A 143 3.20 -4.99 -23.24
CA GLY A 143 3.90 -5.79 -24.25
C GLY A 143 3.87 -7.29 -23.95
N SER A 144 2.68 -7.86 -23.73
CA SER A 144 2.49 -9.30 -23.53
C SER A 144 3.08 -10.13 -24.68
N PRO A 145 4.09 -11.00 -24.43
CA PRO A 145 4.77 -11.74 -25.49
C PRO A 145 4.01 -12.98 -25.98
N ASP A 146 3.01 -13.45 -25.23
CA ASP A 146 2.21 -14.60 -25.67
C ASP A 146 1.28 -14.16 -26.83
N PRO A 147 1.38 -14.79 -28.02
CA PRO A 147 0.61 -14.39 -29.20
C PRO A 147 -0.90 -14.55 -29.03
N ALA A 148 -1.38 -15.35 -28.06
CA ALA A 148 -2.80 -15.48 -27.77
C ALA A 148 -3.35 -14.31 -26.96
N VAL A 149 -2.51 -13.59 -26.20
CA VAL A 149 -2.96 -12.54 -25.29
C VAL A 149 -3.60 -11.36 -26.01
N PRO A 150 -3.06 -10.81 -27.12
CA PRO A 150 -3.72 -9.74 -27.86
C PRO A 150 -5.16 -10.08 -28.26
N MET A 151 -5.41 -11.31 -28.72
CA MET A 151 -6.76 -11.76 -29.08
C MET A 151 -7.70 -11.84 -27.86
N LEU A 152 -7.19 -12.27 -26.70
CA LEU A 152 -7.96 -12.30 -25.45
C LEU A 152 -8.28 -10.88 -24.96
N LEU A 153 -7.36 -9.93 -25.13
CA LEU A 153 -7.60 -8.53 -24.80
C LEU A 153 -8.64 -7.90 -25.73
N ASP A 154 -8.59 -8.20 -27.03
CA ASP A 154 -9.62 -7.76 -28.00
C ASP A 154 -11.01 -8.32 -27.63
N ALA A 155 -11.07 -9.58 -27.19
CA ALA A 155 -12.32 -10.17 -26.70
C ALA A 155 -12.84 -9.47 -25.43
N ILE A 156 -11.96 -9.10 -24.50
CA ILE A 156 -12.35 -8.32 -23.30
C ILE A 156 -12.87 -6.94 -23.70
N GLU A 157 -12.19 -6.25 -24.62
CA GLU A 157 -12.60 -4.93 -25.11
C GLU A 157 -14.01 -4.97 -25.72
N ALA A 158 -14.29 -6.00 -26.54
CA ALA A 158 -15.59 -6.23 -27.15
C ALA A 158 -16.67 -6.61 -26.13
N ASP A 159 -16.40 -7.58 -25.25
CA ASP A 159 -17.40 -8.10 -24.30
C ASP A 159 -17.89 -7.05 -23.30
N PHE A 160 -17.05 -6.08 -22.95
CA PHE A 160 -17.40 -4.99 -22.03
C PHE A 160 -17.76 -3.67 -22.74
N ASP A 161 -17.77 -3.68 -24.08
CA ASP A 161 -18.12 -2.56 -24.96
C ASP A 161 -17.34 -1.28 -24.60
N PHE A 162 -16.01 -1.36 -24.68
CA PHE A 162 -15.14 -0.22 -24.37
C PHE A 162 -15.45 0.98 -25.27
N ALA A 163 -15.79 0.73 -26.54
CA ALA A 163 -16.13 1.75 -27.50
C ALA A 163 -17.34 2.58 -27.05
N ALA A 164 -18.46 1.96 -26.68
CA ALA A 164 -19.64 2.69 -26.21
C ALA A 164 -19.41 3.43 -24.89
N ARG A 165 -18.47 2.94 -24.05
CA ARG A 165 -18.10 3.57 -22.78
C ARG A 165 -17.02 4.66 -22.91
N GLY A 166 -16.40 4.80 -24.08
CA GLY A 166 -15.24 5.68 -24.27
C GLY A 166 -14.00 5.24 -23.46
N TRP A 167 -13.94 3.94 -23.13
CA TRP A 167 -12.80 3.27 -22.50
C TRP A 167 -11.78 2.88 -23.57
N ARG A 168 -10.54 2.56 -23.16
CA ARG A 168 -9.47 2.25 -24.14
C ARG A 168 -8.57 1.13 -23.67
N LEU A 169 -8.20 0.28 -24.62
CA LEU A 169 -7.05 -0.61 -24.53
C LEU A 169 -5.83 0.08 -25.18
N LEU A 170 -4.75 0.23 -24.42
CA LEU A 170 -3.47 0.78 -24.88
C LEU A 170 -2.45 -0.35 -24.96
N ARG A 171 -1.76 -0.47 -26.09
CA ARG A 171 -0.69 -1.46 -26.30
C ARG A 171 0.65 -0.73 -26.33
N GLU A 172 1.50 -1.04 -25.38
CA GLU A 172 2.81 -0.41 -25.23
C GLU A 172 3.92 -1.47 -25.37
N PRO A 173 5.13 -1.10 -25.83
CA PRO A 173 6.30 -1.93 -25.62
C PRO A 173 6.52 -2.18 -24.13
N ASN A 174 7.02 -3.36 -23.75
CA ASN A 174 7.24 -3.70 -22.35
C ASN A 174 8.18 -2.69 -21.66
N ARG A 175 7.63 -1.88 -20.75
CA ARG A 175 8.30 -0.85 -19.94
C ARG A 175 8.20 -1.13 -18.43
N TYR A 176 7.71 -2.32 -18.05
CA TYR A 176 7.44 -2.71 -16.66
C TYR A 176 6.34 -1.83 -16.02
N LEU A 177 5.92 -2.22 -14.81
CA LEU A 177 4.78 -1.62 -14.11
C LEU A 177 4.80 -0.09 -14.07
N GLY A 178 5.93 0.53 -13.69
CA GLY A 178 6.02 1.98 -13.59
C GLY A 178 5.76 2.68 -14.93
N GLY A 179 6.39 2.22 -16.01
CA GLY A 179 6.20 2.78 -17.34
C GLY A 179 4.79 2.56 -17.89
N ALA A 180 4.21 1.38 -17.67
CA ALA A 180 2.85 1.06 -18.09
C ALA A 180 1.80 1.91 -17.32
N ARG A 181 1.94 2.04 -16.00
CA ARG A 181 1.05 2.90 -15.18
C ARG A 181 1.17 4.37 -15.59
N ASN A 182 2.39 4.84 -15.85
CA ASN A 182 2.62 6.20 -16.36
C ASN A 182 1.99 6.41 -17.74
N ALA A 183 2.00 5.41 -18.63
CA ALA A 183 1.34 5.49 -19.93
C ALA A 183 -0.17 5.66 -19.79
N GLY A 184 -0.81 4.85 -18.94
CA GLY A 184 -2.22 5.01 -18.60
C GLY A 184 -2.53 6.39 -17.99
N ALA A 185 -1.74 6.84 -17.02
CA ALA A 185 -1.92 8.14 -16.38
C ALA A 185 -1.78 9.32 -17.35
N ARG A 186 -0.87 9.25 -18.32
CA ARG A 186 -0.73 10.26 -19.39
C ARG A 186 -1.96 10.29 -20.30
N ALA A 187 -2.50 9.13 -20.64
CA ALA A 187 -3.68 9.02 -21.50
C ALA A 187 -4.98 9.44 -20.78
N ALA A 188 -5.04 9.31 -19.45
CA ALA A 188 -6.21 9.59 -18.62
C ALA A 188 -6.75 11.02 -18.76
N ARG A 189 -8.09 11.15 -18.77
CA ARG A 189 -8.82 12.42 -18.84
C ARG A 189 -9.43 12.87 -17.51
N GLY A 190 -9.55 11.96 -16.55
CA GLY A 190 -10.19 12.19 -15.26
C GLY A 190 -9.50 13.25 -14.41
N LYS A 191 -10.28 13.93 -13.54
CA LYS A 191 -9.74 14.75 -12.45
C LYS A 191 -8.89 13.91 -11.49
N TYR A 192 -9.27 12.65 -11.32
CA TYR A 192 -8.60 11.68 -10.48
C TYR A 192 -8.12 10.47 -11.28
N LEU A 193 -7.09 9.81 -10.76
CA LEU A 193 -6.57 8.53 -11.22
C LEU A 193 -6.84 7.48 -10.14
N LEU A 194 -7.36 6.32 -10.52
CA LEU A 194 -7.38 5.13 -9.68
C LEU A 194 -6.50 4.07 -10.34
N PHE A 195 -5.35 3.75 -9.75
CA PHE A 195 -4.56 2.61 -10.21
C PHE A 195 -5.11 1.33 -9.60
N MET A 196 -5.17 0.27 -10.40
CA MET A 196 -5.51 -1.07 -9.92
C MET A 196 -4.61 -2.11 -10.59
N ASP A 197 -4.30 -3.18 -9.86
CA ASP A 197 -3.66 -4.36 -10.45
C ASP A 197 -4.69 -5.20 -11.21
N ASP A 198 -4.26 -5.83 -12.30
CA ASP A 198 -5.10 -6.66 -13.19
C ASP A 198 -5.58 -7.97 -12.55
N ASP A 199 -5.17 -8.27 -11.32
CA ASP A 199 -5.62 -9.42 -10.55
C ASP A 199 -6.39 -9.06 -9.27
N ASN A 200 -6.54 -7.77 -8.97
CA ASN A 200 -7.44 -7.28 -7.95
C ASN A 200 -8.89 -7.23 -8.45
N ALA A 201 -9.84 -7.16 -7.52
CA ALA A 201 -11.23 -6.90 -7.84
C ALA A 201 -11.76 -5.77 -6.96
N ALA A 202 -12.23 -4.70 -7.59
CA ALA A 202 -12.86 -3.58 -6.91
C ALA A 202 -14.14 -4.03 -6.20
N LYS A 203 -14.41 -3.50 -5.00
CA LYS A 203 -15.77 -3.59 -4.46
C LYS A 203 -16.66 -2.57 -5.15
N PRO A 204 -17.99 -2.78 -5.20
CA PRO A 204 -18.89 -1.90 -5.94
C PRO A 204 -18.82 -0.42 -5.56
N TYR A 205 -18.33 -0.09 -4.37
CA TYR A 205 -18.28 1.27 -3.82
C TYR A 205 -16.88 1.87 -3.74
N GLU A 206 -15.86 1.23 -4.34
CA GLU A 206 -14.47 1.71 -4.26
C GLU A 206 -14.31 3.13 -4.82
N VAL A 207 -14.78 3.36 -6.05
CA VAL A 207 -14.63 4.65 -6.72
C VAL A 207 -15.39 5.75 -5.96
N SER A 208 -16.63 5.49 -5.56
CA SER A 208 -17.42 6.49 -4.84
C SER A 208 -16.85 6.81 -3.46
N ALA A 209 -16.29 5.82 -2.74
CA ALA A 209 -15.63 6.04 -1.46
C ALA A 209 -14.39 6.93 -1.59
N PHE A 210 -13.50 6.64 -2.55
CA PHE A 210 -12.32 7.47 -2.78
C PHE A 210 -12.66 8.89 -3.22
N VAL A 211 -13.63 9.05 -4.12
CA VAL A 211 -14.12 10.35 -4.55
C VAL A 211 -14.67 11.15 -3.37
N ARG A 212 -15.53 10.54 -2.54
CA ARG A 212 -16.09 11.22 -1.35
C ARG A 212 -14.98 11.66 -0.42
N ALA A 213 -14.00 10.80 -0.14
CA ALA A 213 -12.84 11.16 0.68
C ALA A 213 -12.09 12.35 0.09
N ALA A 214 -11.76 12.31 -1.20
CA ALA A 214 -11.00 13.35 -1.88
C ALA A 214 -11.71 14.70 -1.92
N GLU A 215 -13.02 14.73 -2.15
CA GLU A 215 -13.79 15.97 -2.22
C GLU A 215 -14.10 16.51 -0.82
N SER A 216 -14.24 15.65 0.19
CA SER A 216 -14.55 16.07 1.57
C SER A 216 -13.32 16.59 2.33
N THR A 217 -12.14 16.04 2.07
CA THR A 217 -10.92 16.41 2.80
C THR A 217 -9.98 17.31 2.00
N GLY A 218 -10.17 17.39 0.68
CA GLY A 218 -9.26 18.12 -0.22
C GLY A 218 -7.92 17.43 -0.44
N GLY A 219 -7.71 16.21 0.08
CA GLY A 219 -6.44 15.49 -0.05
C GLY A 219 -6.04 15.16 -1.49
N ASP A 220 -4.83 14.63 -1.64
CA ASP A 220 -4.17 14.45 -2.95
C ASP A 220 -3.92 12.99 -3.29
N VAL A 221 -3.62 12.17 -2.28
CA VAL A 221 -3.32 10.75 -2.42
C VAL A 221 -4.13 9.97 -1.41
N PHE A 222 -4.76 8.89 -1.86
CA PHE A 222 -5.63 8.07 -1.04
C PHE A 222 -5.31 6.60 -1.26
N THR A 223 -5.24 5.88 -0.16
CA THR A 223 -5.16 4.42 -0.10
C THR A 223 -6.29 3.94 0.79
N SER A 224 -6.51 2.63 0.86
CA SER A 224 -7.56 2.08 1.72
C SER A 224 -7.10 0.79 2.37
N PHE A 225 -7.84 0.31 3.36
CA PHE A 225 -7.69 -1.09 3.74
C PHE A 225 -8.13 -2.01 2.60
N VAL A 226 -7.90 -3.30 2.79
CA VAL A 226 -8.03 -4.31 1.75
C VAL A 226 -8.49 -5.64 2.32
N ASP A 227 -9.30 -6.37 1.56
CA ASP A 227 -9.62 -7.76 1.85
C ASP A 227 -8.75 -8.68 0.99
N PHE A 228 -8.21 -9.74 1.58
CA PHE A 228 -7.34 -10.66 0.84
C PHE A 228 -8.11 -11.84 0.26
N ILE A 229 -7.76 -12.20 -0.98
CA ILE A 229 -8.27 -13.37 -1.68
C ILE A 229 -7.13 -14.21 -2.27
N TRP A 230 -7.40 -15.49 -2.51
CA TRP A 230 -6.43 -16.46 -3.02
C TRP A 230 -7.00 -17.22 -4.21
N GLY A 231 -6.12 -17.68 -5.09
CA GLY A 231 -6.51 -18.44 -6.29
C GLY A 231 -6.86 -17.52 -7.47
N ARG A 232 -7.50 -18.06 -8.51
CA ARG A 232 -7.82 -17.33 -9.75
C ARG A 232 -9.30 -17.00 -9.92
N ASP A 233 -10.15 -17.49 -9.04
CA ASP A 233 -11.60 -17.30 -9.15
C ASP A 233 -12.03 -15.88 -8.79
N ALA A 234 -13.16 -15.44 -9.32
CA ALA A 234 -13.78 -14.18 -8.93
C ALA A 234 -14.16 -14.20 -7.43
N PRO A 235 -14.10 -13.06 -6.73
CA PRO A 235 -14.57 -12.99 -5.35
C PRO A 235 -16.07 -13.31 -5.30
N ALA A 236 -16.44 -14.35 -4.57
CA ALA A 236 -17.82 -14.68 -4.25
C ALA A 236 -18.19 -14.20 -2.83
N PRO A 237 -19.47 -13.89 -2.56
CA PRO A 237 -19.95 -13.57 -1.20
C PRO A 237 -19.60 -14.66 -0.18
N GLU A 238 -19.58 -15.93 -0.61
CA GLU A 238 -19.26 -17.10 0.20
C GLU A 238 -17.76 -17.30 0.41
N THR A 239 -16.93 -16.94 -0.58
CA THR A 239 -15.46 -16.96 -0.44
C THR A 239 -14.99 -15.86 0.50
N ASN A 240 -15.62 -14.68 0.50
CA ASN A 240 -15.31 -13.64 1.50
C ASN A 240 -15.56 -14.13 2.94
N ARG A 241 -16.62 -14.93 3.16
CA ARG A 241 -16.95 -15.50 4.48
C ARG A 241 -15.96 -16.59 4.94
N ARG A 242 -15.40 -17.38 4.00
CA ARG A 242 -14.42 -18.44 4.33
C ARG A 242 -13.05 -17.90 4.77
N TYR A 243 -12.67 -16.71 4.34
CA TYR A 243 -11.31 -16.18 4.56
C TYR A 243 -11.24 -14.97 5.50
N SER A 244 -12.37 -14.31 5.80
CA SER A 244 -12.45 -13.23 6.81
C SER A 244 -12.78 -13.71 8.24
N GLY A 245 -13.04 -15.01 8.45
CA GLY A 245 -13.30 -15.56 9.78
C GLY A 245 -14.39 -16.63 9.79
N ARG A 246 -13.95 -17.89 9.82
CA ARG A 246 -14.67 -19.11 10.24
C ARG A 246 -15.50 -19.91 9.22
N MET A 247 -15.16 -21.21 9.21
CA MET A 247 -15.95 -22.42 8.89
C MET A 247 -16.14 -22.85 7.42
N GLY A 248 -15.25 -23.74 6.98
CA GLY A 248 -15.42 -24.63 5.84
C GLY A 248 -14.45 -25.82 5.94
N SER A 249 -14.90 -26.88 6.65
CA SER A 249 -14.45 -28.29 6.72
C SER A 249 -13.06 -28.77 6.28
N ASN A 250 -11.98 -28.00 6.44
CA ASN A 250 -10.65 -28.59 6.58
C ASN A 250 -10.11 -28.15 7.93
N THR A 251 -9.94 -29.10 8.85
CA THR A 251 -9.31 -28.97 10.16
C THR A 251 -7.85 -28.53 10.01
N VAL A 252 -7.67 -27.26 9.62
CA VAL A 252 -6.39 -26.58 9.65
C VAL A 252 -6.59 -25.40 10.59
N ASP A 253 -5.85 -25.45 11.68
CA ASP A 253 -5.82 -24.53 12.80
C ASP A 253 -6.06 -23.05 12.41
N MET A 254 -7.16 -22.49 12.95
CA MET A 254 -7.57 -21.11 12.72
C MET A 254 -6.51 -20.11 13.21
N GLU A 255 -5.78 -20.45 14.28
CA GLU A 255 -4.69 -19.61 14.78
C GLU A 255 -3.52 -19.57 13.79
N ALA A 256 -3.20 -20.69 13.12
CA ALA A 256 -2.06 -20.77 12.21
C ALA A 256 -2.23 -19.94 10.93
N LYS A 257 -3.46 -19.78 10.42
CA LYS A 257 -3.76 -18.95 9.22
C LYS A 257 -4.00 -17.48 9.55
N ALA A 258 -4.66 -17.17 10.67
CA ALA A 258 -4.81 -15.79 11.14
C ALA A 258 -3.44 -15.17 11.47
N ARG A 259 -2.50 -15.95 12.04
CA ARG A 259 -1.10 -15.53 12.29
C ARG A 259 -0.26 -15.38 11.02
N ARG A 260 -0.73 -15.82 9.85
CA ARG A 260 -0.01 -15.80 8.55
C ARG A 260 -0.68 -14.92 7.49
N SER A 261 -1.85 -14.37 7.76
CA SER A 261 -2.49 -13.44 6.84
C SER A 261 -1.71 -12.12 6.87
N PRO A 262 -1.23 -11.61 5.74
CA PRO A 262 -0.49 -10.35 5.72
C PRO A 262 -1.40 -9.26 6.26
N SER A 263 -1.00 -8.62 7.35
CA SER A 263 -1.70 -7.45 7.89
C SER A 263 -0.93 -6.20 7.46
N PHE A 264 -1.50 -5.50 6.49
CA PHE A 264 -1.05 -4.15 6.15
C PHE A 264 -1.72 -3.17 7.11
N VAL A 265 -0.91 -2.39 7.82
CA VAL A 265 -1.39 -1.28 8.63
C VAL A 265 -0.99 -0.02 7.89
N PHE A 266 -1.98 0.62 7.27
CA PHE A 266 -1.78 1.87 6.57
C PHE A 266 -1.98 3.04 7.52
N LEU A 267 -1.03 3.96 7.53
CA LEU A 267 -0.91 5.09 8.46
C LEU A 267 -0.88 6.44 7.72
N GLY A 268 -1.16 6.44 6.43
CA GLY A 268 -1.11 7.65 5.59
C GLY A 268 0.32 8.12 5.34
N GLY A 269 0.52 9.44 5.23
CA GLY A 269 1.81 10.08 4.90
C GLY A 269 2.92 9.98 5.96
N SER A 270 2.93 8.95 6.79
CA SER A 270 3.88 8.76 7.90
C SER A 270 5.27 8.32 7.42
N VAL A 271 6.08 9.27 6.94
CA VAL A 271 7.43 9.02 6.39
C VAL A 271 8.40 8.35 7.38
N ASP A 272 8.34 8.64 8.68
CA ASP A 272 9.24 8.01 9.66
C ASP A 272 9.01 6.49 9.75
N VAL A 273 7.75 6.05 9.79
CA VAL A 273 7.42 4.62 9.75
C VAL A 273 7.73 4.04 8.37
N GLY A 274 7.43 4.81 7.32
CA GLY A 274 7.73 4.51 5.92
C GLY A 274 9.20 4.26 5.64
N LEU A 275 10.13 4.72 6.49
CA LEU A 275 11.55 4.39 6.37
C LEU A 275 11.83 2.92 6.70
N PHE A 276 11.07 2.31 7.61
CA PHE A 276 11.28 0.96 8.15
C PHE A 276 10.34 -0.06 7.52
N LYS A 277 9.08 0.30 7.28
CA LYS A 277 8.06 -0.61 6.74
C LYS A 277 7.06 0.19 5.90
N ASN A 278 6.57 -0.41 4.81
CA ASN A 278 5.52 0.24 4.03
C ASN A 278 4.26 0.39 4.90
N CYS A 279 3.88 1.64 5.15
CA CYS A 279 2.68 2.04 5.87
C CYS A 279 1.78 2.95 5.02
N PHE A 280 2.09 3.16 3.74
CA PHE A 280 1.36 4.10 2.91
C PHE A 280 0.15 3.44 2.25
N GLY A 281 0.35 2.26 1.68
CA GLY A 281 -0.61 1.58 0.81
C GLY A 281 0.10 0.60 -0.12
N ASP A 282 -0.64 0.00 -1.03
CA ASP A 282 -0.11 -0.73 -2.18
C ASP A 282 -0.35 0.07 -3.47
N ALA A 283 -0.23 -0.56 -4.63
CA ALA A 283 -0.46 0.08 -5.91
C ALA A 283 -1.93 0.43 -6.19
N ASN A 284 -2.89 -0.18 -5.48
CA ASN A 284 -4.31 0.08 -5.66
C ASN A 284 -4.71 1.37 -4.96
N SER A 285 -4.58 2.48 -5.68
CA SER A 285 -4.42 3.80 -5.08
C SER A 285 -5.04 4.91 -5.91
N PHE A 286 -5.53 5.92 -5.22
CA PHE A 286 -6.29 7.00 -5.81
C PHE A 286 -5.55 8.33 -5.67
N PHE A 287 -5.35 9.02 -6.79
CA PHE A 287 -4.60 10.26 -6.85
C PHE A 287 -5.43 11.37 -7.47
N ARG A 288 -5.29 12.58 -6.95
CA ARG A 288 -5.55 13.80 -7.73
C ARG A 288 -4.58 13.79 -8.91
N ARG A 289 -5.11 13.80 -10.14
CA ARG A 289 -4.28 13.65 -11.36
C ARG A 289 -3.18 14.69 -11.45
N SER A 290 -3.47 15.94 -11.07
CA SER A 290 -2.48 17.02 -11.07
C SER A 290 -1.31 16.76 -10.12
N ALA A 291 -1.57 16.19 -8.94
CA ALA A 291 -0.53 15.83 -7.98
C ALA A 291 0.36 14.70 -8.51
N PHE A 292 -0.24 13.65 -9.08
CA PHE A 292 0.50 12.55 -9.69
C PHE A 292 1.43 13.04 -10.82
N LEU A 293 0.94 13.92 -11.69
CA LEU A 293 1.74 14.49 -12.79
C LEU A 293 2.85 15.41 -12.26
N ALA A 294 2.57 16.23 -11.25
CA ALA A 294 3.58 17.10 -10.63
C ALA A 294 4.68 16.30 -9.92
N LEU A 295 4.37 15.10 -9.43
CA LEU A 295 5.35 14.15 -8.89
C LEU A 295 6.16 13.44 -9.98
N GLY A 296 5.83 13.61 -11.26
CA GLY A 296 6.50 12.91 -12.37
C GLY A 296 6.12 11.42 -12.50
N GLY A 297 5.05 10.98 -11.81
CA GLY A 297 4.56 9.60 -11.85
C GLY A 297 5.47 8.58 -11.17
N TYR A 298 5.31 7.30 -11.50
CA TYR A 298 6.15 6.22 -10.99
C TYR A 298 7.56 6.28 -11.62
N SER A 299 8.57 5.86 -10.87
CA SER A 299 9.87 5.54 -11.48
C SER A 299 9.72 4.32 -12.41
N GLU A 300 10.54 4.24 -13.46
CA GLU A 300 10.39 3.24 -14.53
C GLU A 300 11.46 2.14 -14.49
N ASP A 301 12.03 1.88 -13.29
CA ASP A 301 13.03 0.83 -13.14
C ASP A 301 12.46 -0.55 -13.47
N ARG A 302 13.17 -1.28 -14.31
CA ARG A 302 12.80 -2.65 -14.71
C ARG A 302 13.16 -3.63 -13.60
N GLN A 303 12.36 -4.68 -13.45
CA GLN A 303 12.59 -5.82 -12.55
C GLN A 303 12.67 -5.49 -11.05
N LEU A 304 12.18 -4.32 -10.65
CA LEU A 304 12.07 -3.91 -9.25
C LEU A 304 10.60 -3.67 -8.91
N GLY A 305 10.22 -4.04 -7.68
CA GLY A 305 8.96 -3.58 -7.09
C GLY A 305 9.16 -2.28 -6.31
N TYR A 306 8.17 -1.91 -5.49
CA TYR A 306 8.16 -0.79 -4.55
C TYR A 306 8.20 0.61 -5.19
N GLU A 307 7.76 0.73 -6.44
CA GLU A 307 7.49 2.01 -7.11
C GLU A 307 6.42 2.85 -6.41
N ASP A 308 5.44 2.18 -5.83
CA ASP A 308 4.34 2.75 -5.05
C ASP A 308 4.86 3.37 -3.76
N TRP A 309 5.65 2.63 -2.99
CA TRP A 309 6.29 3.10 -1.76
C TRP A 309 7.22 4.30 -2.03
N GLU A 310 8.03 4.24 -3.08
CA GLU A 310 8.86 5.38 -3.49
C GLU A 310 8.01 6.60 -3.85
N LEU A 311 6.94 6.42 -4.64
CA LEU A 311 6.03 7.50 -5.03
C LEU A 311 5.33 8.13 -3.81
N TYR A 312 4.82 7.33 -2.87
CA TYR A 312 4.17 7.84 -1.66
C TYR A 312 5.13 8.60 -0.76
N THR A 313 6.37 8.11 -0.65
CA THR A 313 7.41 8.83 0.11
C THR A 313 7.69 10.19 -0.53
N ARG A 314 7.83 10.24 -1.87
CA ARG A 314 8.01 11.51 -2.59
C ARG A 314 6.80 12.44 -2.44
N ALA A 315 5.59 11.90 -2.49
CA ALA A 315 4.36 12.66 -2.28
C ALA A 315 4.34 13.33 -0.90
N ALA A 316 4.57 12.55 0.16
CA ALA A 316 4.60 13.05 1.53
C ALA A 316 5.70 14.11 1.71
N TYR A 317 6.90 13.88 1.15
CA TYR A 317 7.98 14.87 1.21
C TYR A 317 7.72 16.14 0.41
N ALA A 318 7.00 16.05 -0.70
CA ALA A 318 6.57 17.21 -1.48
C ALA A 318 5.41 17.98 -0.83
N GLY A 319 4.90 17.54 0.32
CA GLY A 319 3.83 18.22 1.06
C GLY A 319 2.42 17.85 0.60
N TYR A 320 2.27 16.82 -0.25
CA TYR A 320 0.96 16.32 -0.63
C TYR A 320 0.30 15.56 0.52
N THR A 321 -1.02 15.70 0.62
CA THR A 321 -1.78 15.06 1.71
C THR A 321 -2.15 13.63 1.32
N LEU A 322 -1.54 12.66 2.00
CA LEU A 322 -1.79 11.22 1.82
C LEU A 322 -2.66 10.67 2.95
N GLN A 323 -3.86 10.19 2.60
CA GLN A 323 -4.89 9.72 3.54
C GLN A 323 -5.25 8.26 3.32
N VAL A 324 -5.76 7.62 4.36
CA VAL A 324 -6.25 6.24 4.32
C VAL A 324 -7.76 6.26 4.52
N VAL A 325 -8.50 5.71 3.56
CA VAL A 325 -9.92 5.41 3.75
C VAL A 325 -9.99 4.19 4.68
N PRO A 326 -10.63 4.29 5.86
CA PRO A 326 -10.61 3.24 6.88
C PRO A 326 -11.58 2.09 6.57
N GLU A 327 -11.76 1.77 5.30
CA GLU A 327 -12.62 0.70 4.80
C GLU A 327 -11.83 -0.18 3.84
N ALA A 328 -12.16 -1.47 3.82
CA ALA A 328 -11.65 -2.36 2.78
C ALA A 328 -12.40 -2.08 1.48
N LEU A 329 -11.75 -1.47 0.48
CA LEU A 329 -12.41 -1.05 -0.76
C LEU A 329 -12.24 -2.02 -1.94
N TYR A 330 -11.30 -2.94 -1.86
CA TYR A 330 -11.03 -3.90 -2.94
C TYR A 330 -10.55 -5.23 -2.37
N HIS A 331 -10.52 -6.22 -3.25
CA HIS A 331 -9.98 -7.54 -2.99
C HIS A 331 -8.58 -7.67 -3.60
N TYR A 332 -7.57 -7.86 -2.76
CA TYR A 332 -6.19 -8.07 -3.17
C TYR A 332 -5.86 -9.55 -3.31
N ARG A 333 -5.31 -9.92 -4.46
CA ARG A 333 -5.11 -11.33 -4.80
C ARG A 333 -3.69 -11.80 -4.57
N PHE A 334 -3.57 -12.94 -3.89
CA PHE A 334 -2.32 -13.70 -3.83
C PHE A 334 -2.35 -14.89 -4.79
N THR A 335 -1.35 -14.94 -5.66
CA THR A 335 -1.09 -16.08 -6.54
C THR A 335 0.30 -16.66 -6.25
N ALA A 336 0.60 -17.83 -6.84
CA ALA A 336 1.94 -18.42 -6.75
C ALA A 336 3.00 -17.53 -7.41
N GLY A 337 2.62 -16.82 -8.49
CA GLY A 337 3.49 -15.95 -9.28
C GLY A 337 3.48 -14.46 -8.88
N SER A 338 2.90 -14.09 -7.74
CA SER A 338 2.85 -12.69 -7.30
C SER A 338 4.24 -12.04 -7.31
N MET A 339 4.34 -10.84 -7.87
CA MET A 339 5.62 -10.14 -8.09
C MET A 339 6.47 -9.98 -6.82
N GLN A 340 5.83 -9.80 -5.67
CA GLN A 340 6.50 -9.75 -4.37
C GLN A 340 7.40 -10.96 -4.09
N LYS A 341 7.13 -12.11 -4.71
CA LYS A 341 7.93 -13.34 -4.57
C LYS A 341 9.04 -13.47 -5.62
N SER A 342 8.97 -12.74 -6.72
CA SER A 342 9.90 -12.87 -7.86
C SER A 342 10.92 -11.74 -7.94
N THR A 343 10.66 -10.58 -7.32
CA THR A 343 11.62 -9.46 -7.31
C THR A 343 12.62 -9.55 -6.16
N SER A 344 13.82 -9.01 -6.36
CA SER A 344 14.82 -8.91 -5.29
C SER A 344 14.36 -7.92 -4.21
N TYR A 345 14.13 -8.44 -3.00
CA TYR A 345 13.75 -7.63 -1.84
C TYR A 345 14.76 -6.51 -1.58
N SER A 346 16.07 -6.81 -1.55
CA SER A 346 17.11 -5.82 -1.24
C SER A 346 17.21 -4.73 -2.30
N ARG A 347 17.10 -5.05 -3.59
CA ARG A 347 17.12 -4.04 -4.66
C ARG A 347 15.84 -3.20 -4.68
N SER A 348 14.67 -3.82 -4.52
CA SER A 348 13.39 -3.09 -4.45
C SER A 348 13.36 -2.20 -3.20
N ARG A 349 13.94 -2.65 -2.09
CA ARG A 349 14.06 -1.82 -0.89
C ARG A 349 14.96 -0.60 -1.10
N LYS A 350 16.07 -0.73 -1.84
CA LYS A 350 16.89 0.43 -2.21
C LYS A 350 16.11 1.47 -3.01
N ARG A 351 15.19 1.03 -3.88
CA ARG A 351 14.27 1.92 -4.61
C ARG A 351 13.38 2.71 -3.66
N ALA A 352 12.68 2.04 -2.74
CA ALA A 352 11.85 2.71 -1.74
C ALA A 352 12.63 3.72 -0.89
N LEU A 353 13.91 3.44 -0.64
CA LEU A 353 14.79 4.32 0.16
C LEU A 353 15.31 5.56 -0.59
N ARG A 354 15.21 5.63 -1.93
CA ARG A 354 15.81 6.73 -2.72
C ARG A 354 15.34 8.11 -2.27
N ALA A 355 14.03 8.27 -2.11
CA ALA A 355 13.41 9.52 -1.70
C ALA A 355 13.88 10.00 -0.31
N TYR A 356 14.29 9.07 0.57
CA TYR A 356 14.91 9.41 1.86
C TYR A 356 16.37 9.83 1.65
N THR A 357 17.15 9.05 0.89
CA THR A 357 18.59 9.30 0.70
C THR A 357 18.87 10.57 -0.10
N GLU A 358 18.04 10.92 -1.07
CA GLU A 358 18.16 12.15 -1.87
C GLU A 358 18.00 13.42 -1.01
N ARG A 359 17.31 13.33 0.13
CA ARG A 359 17.20 14.45 1.08
C ARG A 359 18.35 14.53 2.09
N LEU A 360 19.13 13.47 2.27
CA LEU A 360 20.26 13.42 3.21
C LEU A 360 21.54 14.08 2.64
N GLN A 361 21.42 15.03 1.70
CA GLN A 361 22.51 15.69 0.96
C GLN A 361 23.48 16.55 1.80
N TRP A 362 23.55 16.39 3.13
CA TRP A 362 24.72 16.82 3.90
C TRP A 362 25.94 15.90 3.67
N ALA A 363 25.75 14.71 3.10
CA ALA A 363 26.82 13.73 2.84
C ALA A 363 27.48 13.82 1.46
N GLN A 364 26.98 14.67 0.54
CA GLN A 364 27.57 14.87 -0.79
C GLN A 364 28.43 16.15 -0.90
N ALA A 365 28.51 16.94 0.17
CA ALA A 365 29.26 18.19 0.23
C ALA A 365 30.50 18.10 1.15
N GLY A 366 31.15 16.93 1.18
CA GLY A 366 32.40 16.69 1.92
C GLY A 366 33.59 16.63 0.99
#